data_AF-A0A5C3QSN7-F1
#
_entry.id   AF-A0A5C3QSN7-F1
#
_cell.length_a   1.000
_cell.length_b   1.000
_cell.length_c   1.000
_cell.angle_alpha   90.00
_cell.angle_beta   90.00
_cell.angle_gamma   90.00
#
_symmetry.space_group_name_H-M   'P 1'
#
loop_
_entity.id
_entity.type
_entity.pdbx_description
1 polymer ?
#
loop_
_entity_poly.entity_id
_entity_poly.type
_entity_poly.pdbx_seq_one_letter_code
_entity_poly.pdbx_strand_id
1 'polypeptide(L)'
;MLYSYCTTKDSVTEAVVKLRRSPYLILDTEGRDIGSLDGALSLIAVGTANASHIFLFDVVDALSQNDIQPLLDLFADDTYMKLMWDGRQDYVELKESYGYELVNVLDLQIAELVSRWLIRGEGERERTVRIQKLFFGFRPVRENPKAFEGLHVVTGMQRCIEEVKIDTEGKDPAIKNLYRQFGADVWMTRPLTKTLLDYAAKDIELIAKLYDRFSALRWIEGKNRIYAIECSQRYLETRSTAGREEGDRANVFQQNALVLGAILAGGGSEGAPMARCHACSQMLPVASSYTTKTSRGRATRCLTCRRCVRIAVKFDVEKSKWDIWV
;
A
#
# COMPACT_ATOMS: atom_id res chain seq x y z
N MET A 1 4.26 24.81 -8.46
CA MET A 1 4.91 23.76 -7.64
C MET A 1 6.38 23.71 -8.05
N LEU A 2 7.31 23.64 -7.10
CA LEU A 2 8.75 23.61 -7.37
C LEU A 2 9.27 22.20 -7.08
N TYR A 3 9.61 21.46 -8.14
CA TYR A 3 10.29 20.17 -8.07
C TYR A 3 11.53 20.20 -8.97
N SER A 4 12.49 19.33 -8.69
CA SER A 4 13.65 19.08 -9.56
C SER A 4 13.40 17.79 -10.34
N TYR A 5 13.35 17.88 -11.65
CA TYR A 5 13.25 16.71 -12.54
C TYR A 5 14.67 16.20 -12.83
N CYS A 6 14.97 15.02 -12.30
CA CYS A 6 16.29 14.40 -12.33
C CYS A 6 16.38 13.42 -13.50
N THR A 7 17.15 13.79 -14.52
CA THR A 7 17.39 12.99 -15.74
C THR A 7 18.88 12.75 -15.99
N THR A 8 19.75 13.17 -15.08
CA THR A 8 21.20 12.98 -15.20
C THR A 8 21.80 12.50 -13.88
N LYS A 9 22.93 11.77 -13.95
CA LYS A 9 23.67 11.33 -12.77
C LYS A 9 24.03 12.47 -11.80
N ASP A 10 24.38 13.63 -12.33
CA ASP A 10 24.71 14.81 -11.52
C ASP A 10 23.48 15.30 -10.75
N SER A 11 22.32 15.39 -11.42
CA SER A 11 21.07 15.76 -10.76
C SER A 11 20.66 14.75 -9.68
N VAL A 12 20.92 13.45 -9.88
CA VAL A 12 20.70 12.42 -8.87
C VAL A 12 21.62 12.64 -7.67
N THR A 13 22.90 12.90 -7.91
CA THR A 13 23.89 13.11 -6.85
C THR A 13 23.52 14.33 -6.00
N GLU A 14 23.16 15.43 -6.63
CA GLU A 14 22.69 16.65 -5.94
C GLU A 14 21.42 16.41 -5.12
N ALA A 15 20.45 15.68 -5.69
CA ALA A 15 19.22 15.31 -5.00
C ALA A 15 19.51 14.47 -3.75
N VAL A 16 20.33 13.42 -3.88
CA VAL A 16 20.69 12.50 -2.79
C VAL A 16 21.41 13.24 -1.65
N VAL A 17 22.27 14.23 -1.96
CA VAL A 17 22.91 15.08 -0.93
C VAL A 17 21.87 15.82 -0.09
N LYS A 18 20.78 16.30 -0.70
CA LYS A 18 19.68 16.98 0.01
C LYS A 18 18.81 15.97 0.77
N LEU A 19 18.49 14.84 0.16
CA LEU A 19 17.67 13.78 0.77
C LEU A 19 18.33 13.22 2.04
N ARG A 20 19.65 13.00 2.04
CA ARG A 20 20.43 12.55 3.22
C ARG A 20 20.34 13.48 4.43
N ARG A 21 20.03 14.76 4.22
CA ARG A 21 19.87 15.73 5.32
C ARG A 21 18.45 15.76 5.88
N SER A 22 17.51 15.06 5.24
CA SER A 22 16.12 15.00 5.66
C SER A 22 15.95 13.96 6.77
N PRO A 23 15.18 14.26 7.85
CA PRO A 23 14.95 13.30 8.93
C PRO A 23 14.08 12.09 8.51
N TYR A 24 13.36 12.21 7.39
CA TYR A 24 12.61 11.14 6.75
C TYR A 24 12.44 11.49 5.26
N LEU A 25 12.13 10.47 4.47
CA LEU A 25 11.89 10.60 3.03
C LEU A 25 10.42 10.35 2.75
N ILE A 26 9.83 11.12 1.86
CA ILE A 26 8.47 10.88 1.35
C ILE A 26 8.62 10.19 0.00
N LEU A 27 7.96 9.06 -0.22
CA LEU A 27 8.16 8.24 -1.41
C LEU A 27 6.83 7.86 -2.06
N ASP A 28 6.80 7.99 -3.38
CA ASP A 28 5.73 7.50 -4.24
C ASP A 28 6.32 7.11 -5.61
N THR A 29 5.69 6.18 -6.33
CA THR A 29 6.14 5.73 -7.64
C THR A 29 5.06 5.79 -8.70
N GLU A 30 5.47 6.08 -9.94
CA GLU A 30 4.57 6.15 -11.09
C GLU A 30 5.10 5.30 -12.24
N GLY A 31 4.19 4.74 -13.03
CA GLY A 31 4.54 3.73 -14.02
C GLY A 31 3.33 3.06 -14.65
N ARG A 32 3.64 2.12 -15.54
CA ARG A 32 2.63 1.27 -16.15
C ARG A 32 2.40 0.04 -15.27
N ASP A 33 1.17 -0.13 -14.80
CA ASP A 33 0.70 -1.34 -14.09
C ASP A 33 1.70 -1.86 -13.03
N ILE A 34 2.23 -0.95 -12.20
CA ILE A 34 3.25 -1.23 -11.16
C ILE A 34 2.85 -2.44 -10.31
N GLY A 35 3.82 -3.34 -10.08
CA GLY A 35 3.64 -4.55 -9.29
C GLY A 35 2.97 -5.71 -10.05
N SER A 36 2.72 -5.57 -11.36
CA SER A 36 2.35 -6.69 -12.26
C SER A 36 3.57 -7.25 -13.00
N LEU A 37 3.43 -8.41 -13.66
CA LEU A 37 4.52 -9.04 -14.42
C LEU A 37 5.04 -8.13 -15.54
N ASP A 38 4.13 -7.52 -16.30
CA ASP A 38 4.46 -6.59 -17.39
C ASP A 38 4.54 -5.12 -16.93
N GLY A 39 4.48 -4.93 -15.60
CA GLY A 39 4.60 -3.65 -14.94
C GLY A 39 5.98 -3.04 -15.14
N ALA A 40 6.02 -1.73 -15.31
CA ALA A 40 7.24 -0.98 -15.52
C ALA A 40 7.22 0.31 -14.69
N LEU A 41 8.23 0.45 -13.82
CA LEU A 41 8.50 1.70 -13.12
C LEU A 41 8.93 2.78 -14.12
N SER A 42 8.34 3.98 -13.99
CA SER A 42 8.64 5.11 -14.86
C SER A 42 9.32 6.27 -14.15
N LEU A 43 8.79 6.60 -12.98
CA LEU A 43 9.21 7.75 -12.20
C LEU A 43 9.24 7.38 -10.73
N ILE A 44 10.30 7.79 -10.03
CA ILE A 44 10.35 7.75 -8.57
C ILE A 44 10.22 9.18 -8.07
N ALA A 45 9.21 9.47 -7.25
CA ALA A 45 9.03 10.76 -6.63
C ALA A 45 9.52 10.70 -5.19
N VAL A 46 10.42 11.60 -4.80
CA VAL A 46 10.96 11.64 -3.44
C VAL A 46 10.95 13.06 -2.89
N GLY A 47 10.30 13.21 -1.74
CA GLY A 47 10.26 14.45 -0.97
C GLY A 47 11.16 14.40 0.25
N THR A 48 11.72 15.55 0.62
CA THR A 48 12.24 15.78 1.97
C THR A 48 11.09 16.04 2.96
N ALA A 49 11.41 16.18 4.24
CA ALA A 49 10.45 16.53 5.27
C ALA A 49 9.63 17.77 4.89
N ASN A 50 8.32 17.69 5.17
CA ASN A 50 7.30 18.67 4.80
C ASN A 50 7.20 18.97 3.30
N ALA A 51 7.70 18.06 2.45
CA ALA A 51 7.85 18.27 1.01
C ALA A 51 8.61 19.56 0.66
N SER A 52 9.57 19.98 1.49
CA SER A 52 10.34 21.22 1.30
C SER A 52 11.18 21.22 0.01
N HIS A 53 11.62 20.04 -0.42
CA HIS A 53 12.17 19.78 -1.75
C HIS A 53 11.54 18.49 -2.28
N ILE A 54 11.21 18.49 -3.57
CA ILE A 54 10.67 17.32 -4.27
C ILE A 54 11.56 17.03 -5.48
N PHE A 55 11.98 15.78 -5.62
CA PHE A 55 12.79 15.28 -6.72
C PHE A 55 12.01 14.20 -7.48
N LEU A 56 11.99 14.32 -8.80
CA LEU A 56 11.31 13.38 -9.69
C LEU A 56 12.38 12.70 -10.55
N PHE A 57 12.66 11.44 -10.28
CA PHE A 57 13.72 10.67 -10.95
C PHE A 57 13.15 9.90 -12.13
N ASP A 58 13.57 10.22 -13.34
CA ASP A 58 13.17 9.51 -14.56
C ASP A 58 14.01 8.24 -14.75
N VAL A 59 13.39 7.07 -14.59
CA VAL A 59 14.09 5.78 -14.57
C VAL A 59 13.88 4.94 -15.84
N VAL A 60 13.27 5.51 -16.88
CA VAL A 60 13.03 4.79 -18.16
C VAL A 60 14.11 5.10 -19.18
N ASP A 61 14.26 6.37 -19.53
CA ASP A 61 15.10 6.79 -20.66
C ASP A 61 16.43 7.40 -20.22
N ALA A 62 16.47 8.00 -19.02
CA ALA A 62 17.50 8.97 -18.68
C ALA A 62 18.54 8.47 -17.67
N LEU A 63 18.16 7.51 -16.81
CA LEU A 63 19.00 7.03 -15.73
C LEU A 63 19.09 5.51 -15.78
N SER A 64 20.31 4.98 -15.77
CA SER A 64 20.53 3.56 -15.52
C SER A 64 20.35 3.23 -14.03
N GLN A 65 20.21 1.94 -13.71
CA GLN A 65 20.23 1.49 -12.31
C GLN A 65 21.48 1.97 -11.54
N ASN A 66 22.64 1.99 -12.21
CA ASN A 66 23.88 2.49 -11.59
C ASN A 66 23.83 3.98 -11.27
N ASP A 67 23.09 4.77 -12.04
CA ASP A 67 22.95 6.22 -11.82
C ASP A 67 22.05 6.51 -10.62
N ILE A 68 20.99 5.71 -10.41
CA ILE A 68 20.10 5.83 -9.25
C ILE A 68 20.53 5.02 -8.03
N GLN A 69 21.62 4.26 -8.12
CA GLN A 69 22.12 3.43 -7.02
C GLN A 69 22.23 4.19 -5.68
N PRO A 70 22.76 5.43 -5.62
CA PRO A 70 22.83 6.18 -4.36
C PRO A 70 21.45 6.52 -3.75
N LEU A 71 20.39 6.55 -4.56
CA LEU A 71 19.01 6.72 -4.10
C LEU A 71 18.47 5.39 -3.55
N LEU A 72 18.70 4.28 -4.24
CA LEU A 72 18.29 2.95 -3.82
C LEU A 72 18.95 2.56 -2.48
N ASP A 73 20.20 2.96 -2.27
CA ASP A 73 20.91 2.78 -0.99
C ASP A 73 20.15 3.45 0.18
N LEU A 74 19.54 4.63 -0.03
CA LEU A 74 18.74 5.29 1.00
C LEU A 74 17.44 4.54 1.33
N PHE A 75 16.88 3.84 0.34
CA PHE A 75 15.65 3.06 0.52
C PHE A 75 15.90 1.80 1.36
N ALA A 76 17.06 1.17 1.19
CA ALA A 76 17.49 0.01 1.97
C ALA A 76 18.11 0.37 3.33
N ASP A 77 18.45 1.65 3.57
CA ASP A 77 18.99 2.11 4.84
C ASP A 77 17.86 2.32 5.88
N ASP A 78 17.93 1.57 6.99
CA ASP A 78 16.94 1.60 8.07
C ASP A 78 17.04 2.85 8.96
N THR A 79 18.09 3.65 8.82
CA THR A 79 18.21 4.94 9.52
C THR A 79 17.25 6.00 8.96
N TYR A 80 16.85 5.86 7.69
CA TYR A 80 15.87 6.74 7.05
C TYR A 80 14.49 6.12 7.09
N MET A 81 13.54 6.79 7.75
CA MET A 81 12.14 6.41 7.63
C MET A 81 11.61 6.81 6.25
N LYS A 82 10.94 5.89 5.56
CA LYS A 82 10.20 6.18 4.32
C LYS A 82 8.73 6.35 4.63
N LEU A 83 8.16 7.49 4.25
CA LEU A 83 6.77 7.85 4.44
C LEU A 83 6.03 7.63 3.13
N MET A 84 5.00 6.79 3.14
CA MET A 84 4.29 6.38 1.93
C MET A 84 2.77 6.37 2.16
N TRP A 85 2.02 6.29 1.07
CA TRP A 85 0.58 5.99 1.10
C TRP A 85 0.30 4.73 0.28
N ASP A 86 -0.10 3.64 0.92
CA ASP A 86 -0.38 2.36 0.24
C ASP A 86 0.81 1.84 -0.60
N GLY A 87 1.98 1.74 0.01
CA GLY A 87 3.26 1.46 -0.67
C GLY A 87 3.43 0.04 -1.21
N ARG A 88 2.35 -0.76 -1.25
CA ARG A 88 2.40 -2.20 -1.56
C ARG A 88 2.97 -2.48 -2.94
N GLN A 89 2.61 -1.67 -3.93
CA GLN A 89 3.05 -1.87 -5.31
C GLN A 89 4.46 -1.33 -5.52
N ASP A 90 4.77 -0.18 -4.94
CA ASP A 90 6.11 0.42 -4.91
C ASP A 90 7.13 -0.58 -4.35
N TYR A 91 6.76 -1.25 -3.25
CA TYR A 91 7.59 -2.27 -2.61
C TYR A 91 7.94 -3.42 -3.56
N VAL A 92 6.94 -4.00 -4.24
CA VAL A 92 7.16 -5.09 -5.20
C VAL A 92 8.00 -4.61 -6.36
N GLU A 93 7.69 -3.43 -6.89
CA GLU A 93 8.37 -2.92 -8.06
C GLU A 93 9.85 -2.66 -7.76
N LEU A 94 10.17 -2.01 -6.64
CA LEU A 94 11.56 -1.76 -6.23
C LEU A 94 12.31 -3.07 -5.96
N LYS A 95 11.67 -4.03 -5.31
CA LYS A 95 12.27 -5.34 -5.02
C LYS A 95 12.55 -6.15 -6.27
N GLU A 96 11.58 -6.24 -7.18
CA GLU A 96 11.66 -7.13 -8.34
C GLU A 96 12.43 -6.46 -9.51
N SER A 97 12.29 -5.15 -9.72
CA SER A 97 13.03 -4.43 -10.78
C SER A 97 14.47 -4.15 -10.41
N TYR A 98 14.76 -3.86 -9.13
CA TYR A 98 16.08 -3.38 -8.72
C TYR A 98 16.77 -4.25 -7.67
N GLY A 99 16.09 -5.20 -7.05
CA GLY A 99 16.65 -6.04 -5.98
C GLY A 99 16.71 -5.35 -4.62
N TYR A 100 15.95 -4.26 -4.41
CA TYR A 100 16.00 -3.47 -3.16
C TYR A 100 14.77 -3.70 -2.29
N GLU A 101 15.01 -3.95 -1.00
CA GLU A 101 13.96 -4.03 0.00
C GLU A 101 13.79 -2.69 0.69
N LEU A 102 12.57 -2.15 0.66
CA LEU A 102 12.22 -1.00 1.48
C LEU A 102 12.10 -1.45 2.95
N VAL A 103 12.85 -0.80 3.82
CA VAL A 103 12.85 -1.03 5.28
C VAL A 103 12.43 0.24 6.02
N ASN A 104 12.04 0.16 7.29
CA ASN A 104 11.64 1.33 8.09
C ASN A 104 10.58 2.22 7.38
N VAL A 105 9.51 1.59 6.91
CA VAL A 105 8.41 2.28 6.21
C VAL A 105 7.30 2.63 7.19
N LEU A 106 6.83 3.89 7.15
CA LEU A 106 5.57 4.32 7.71
C LEU A 106 4.57 4.55 6.58
N ASP A 107 3.66 3.59 6.40
CA ASP A 107 2.55 3.69 5.47
C ASP A 107 1.37 4.40 6.18
N LEU A 108 1.00 5.58 5.70
CA LEU A 108 -0.05 6.39 6.30
C LEU A 108 -1.45 5.79 6.14
N GLN A 109 -1.70 4.96 5.12
CA GLN A 109 -2.96 4.24 5.02
C GLN A 109 -3.11 3.25 6.18
N ILE A 110 -2.01 2.61 6.58
CA ILE A 110 -1.95 1.71 7.74
C ILE A 110 -1.97 2.50 9.05
N ALA A 111 -1.25 3.61 9.14
CA ALA A 111 -1.29 4.47 10.33
C ALA A 111 -2.73 4.99 10.60
N GLU A 112 -3.47 5.39 9.57
CA GLU A 112 -4.88 5.76 9.68
C GLU A 112 -5.70 4.58 10.21
N LEU A 113 -5.57 3.40 9.60
CA LEU A 113 -6.30 2.20 10.00
C LEU A 113 -6.02 1.87 11.49
N VAL A 114 -4.75 1.83 11.89
CA VAL A 114 -4.30 1.55 13.26
C VAL A 114 -4.82 2.57 14.27
N SER A 115 -4.84 3.85 13.90
CA SER A 115 -5.35 4.92 14.76
C SER A 115 -6.80 4.70 15.18
N ARG A 116 -7.60 4.01 14.35
CA ARG A 116 -9.04 3.80 14.58
C ARG A 116 -9.28 3.12 15.93
N TRP A 117 -8.60 2.02 16.23
CA TRP A 117 -8.80 1.31 17.49
C TRP A 117 -7.84 1.75 18.60
N LEU A 118 -6.60 2.14 18.27
CA LEU A 118 -5.63 2.51 19.30
C LEU A 118 -5.87 3.90 19.91
N ILE A 119 -6.38 4.84 19.12
CA ILE A 119 -6.45 6.26 19.50
C ILE A 119 -7.89 6.76 19.49
N ARG A 120 -8.63 6.44 18.44
CA ARG A 120 -10.00 6.92 18.25
C ARG A 120 -11.05 6.05 18.96
N GLY A 121 -10.65 4.90 19.50
CA GLY A 121 -11.53 4.02 20.28
C GLY A 121 -12.64 3.36 19.46
N GLU A 122 -12.45 3.19 18.14
CA GLU A 122 -13.41 2.49 17.30
C GLU A 122 -13.53 1.02 17.71
N GLY A 123 -14.78 0.57 17.91
CA GLY A 123 -15.09 -0.82 18.22
C GLY A 123 -15.66 -1.58 17.01
N GLU A 124 -16.24 -2.74 17.31
CA GLU A 124 -16.83 -3.63 16.31
C GLU A 124 -17.94 -2.97 15.48
N ARG A 125 -18.73 -2.09 16.11
CA ARG A 125 -19.83 -1.38 15.45
C ARG A 125 -19.29 -0.44 14.37
N GLU A 126 -18.34 0.42 14.70
CA GLU A 126 -17.73 1.38 13.77
C GLU A 126 -17.02 0.65 12.64
N ARG A 127 -16.25 -0.39 12.95
CA ARG A 127 -15.58 -1.24 11.95
C ARG A 127 -16.60 -1.82 10.97
N THR A 128 -17.69 -2.40 11.47
CA THR A 128 -18.74 -3.02 10.65
C THR A 128 -19.42 -1.99 9.75
N VAL A 129 -19.72 -0.80 10.26
CA VAL A 129 -20.31 0.30 9.47
C VAL A 129 -19.37 0.73 8.34
N ARG A 130 -18.05 0.78 8.57
CA ARG A 130 -17.07 1.10 7.51
C ARG A 130 -17.05 0.01 6.43
N ILE A 131 -17.01 -1.26 6.81
CA ILE A 131 -17.06 -2.38 5.85
C ILE A 131 -18.33 -2.30 4.98
N GLN A 132 -19.48 -2.00 5.60
CA GLN A 132 -20.75 -1.81 4.89
C GLN A 132 -20.68 -0.64 3.90
N LYS A 133 -20.28 0.54 4.37
CA LYS A 133 -20.31 1.77 3.56
C LYS A 133 -19.26 1.80 2.46
N LEU A 134 -18.08 1.27 2.74
CA LEU A 134 -16.92 1.45 1.87
C LEU A 134 -16.71 0.28 0.90
N PHE A 135 -17.28 -0.90 1.17
CA PHE A 135 -16.93 -2.08 0.38
C PHE A 135 -18.07 -3.07 0.09
N PHE A 136 -18.75 -3.62 1.10
CA PHE A 136 -19.67 -4.77 0.90
C PHE A 136 -21.16 -4.41 0.82
N GLY A 137 -21.55 -3.18 1.15
CA GLY A 137 -22.96 -2.81 1.28
C GLY A 137 -23.60 -3.32 2.56
N PHE A 138 -24.80 -2.84 2.86
CA PHE A 138 -25.49 -3.09 4.13
C PHE A 138 -25.96 -4.54 4.29
N ARG A 139 -26.62 -5.11 3.26
CA ARG A 139 -27.26 -6.44 3.36
C ARG A 139 -26.26 -7.57 3.64
N PRO A 140 -25.16 -7.74 2.86
CA PRO A 140 -24.26 -8.89 3.05
C PRO A 140 -23.61 -8.93 4.43
N VAL A 141 -23.29 -7.76 4.99
CA VAL A 141 -22.65 -7.66 6.31
C VAL A 141 -23.66 -7.90 7.43
N ARG A 142 -24.90 -7.41 7.30
CA ARG A 142 -25.96 -7.63 8.30
C ARG A 142 -26.38 -9.09 8.39
N GLU A 143 -26.46 -9.77 7.26
CA GLU A 143 -26.92 -11.18 7.20
C GLU A 143 -25.85 -12.16 7.70
N ASN A 144 -24.56 -11.79 7.65
CA ASN A 144 -23.47 -12.65 8.11
C ASN A 144 -22.33 -11.87 8.79
N PRO A 145 -22.57 -11.22 9.94
CA PRO A 145 -21.59 -10.35 10.58
C PRO A 145 -20.32 -11.09 11.01
N LYS A 146 -20.46 -12.35 11.45
CA LYS A 146 -19.31 -13.20 11.83
C LYS A 146 -18.33 -13.45 10.68
N ALA A 147 -18.79 -13.46 9.43
CA ALA A 147 -17.91 -13.62 8.29
C ALA A 147 -16.98 -12.41 8.04
N PHE A 148 -17.24 -11.27 8.68
CA PHE A 148 -16.46 -10.02 8.55
C PHE A 148 -15.62 -9.69 9.80
N GLU A 149 -15.69 -10.52 10.83
CA GLU A 149 -14.88 -10.35 12.04
C GLU A 149 -13.38 -10.35 11.71
N GLY A 150 -12.65 -9.38 12.27
CA GLY A 150 -11.22 -9.20 12.01
C GLY A 150 -10.87 -8.70 10.61
N LEU A 151 -11.86 -8.39 9.77
CA LEU A 151 -11.63 -7.73 8.48
C LEU A 151 -11.76 -6.23 8.64
N HIS A 152 -10.89 -5.49 7.97
CA HIS A 152 -10.85 -4.04 7.98
C HIS A 152 -10.83 -3.53 6.54
N VAL A 153 -11.44 -2.38 6.28
CA VAL A 153 -11.33 -1.70 4.98
C VAL A 153 -10.44 -0.48 5.15
N VAL A 154 -9.34 -0.43 4.39
CA VAL A 154 -8.48 0.76 4.30
C VAL A 154 -9.19 1.86 3.50
N THR A 155 -8.81 3.10 3.77
CA THR A 155 -9.34 4.28 3.08
C THR A 155 -8.36 4.71 1.98
N GLY A 156 -8.86 5.26 0.87
CA GLY A 156 -8.02 5.88 -0.16
C GLY A 156 -7.60 7.30 0.23
N MET A 157 -6.47 7.79 -0.31
CA MET A 157 -5.86 9.07 0.10
C MET A 157 -6.83 10.26 0.09
N GLN A 158 -7.55 10.44 -1.02
CA GLN A 158 -8.50 11.54 -1.18
C GLN A 158 -9.60 11.53 -0.11
N ARG A 159 -10.18 10.36 0.18
CA ARG A 159 -11.19 10.24 1.24
C ARG A 159 -10.57 10.50 2.62
N CYS A 160 -9.33 10.09 2.86
CA CYS A 160 -8.66 10.37 4.12
C CYS A 160 -8.46 11.88 4.32
N ILE A 161 -7.97 12.58 3.29
CA ILE A 161 -7.84 14.05 3.25
C ILE A 161 -9.16 14.73 3.65
N GLU A 162 -10.28 14.28 3.07
CA GLU A 162 -11.62 14.77 3.39
C GLU A 162 -12.02 14.46 4.85
N GLU A 163 -11.79 13.23 5.31
CA GLU A 163 -12.11 12.79 6.68
C GLU A 163 -11.33 13.57 7.74
N VAL A 164 -10.04 13.85 7.50
CA VAL A 164 -9.18 14.62 8.42
C VAL A 164 -9.24 16.13 8.20
N LYS A 165 -10.06 16.59 7.24
CA LYS A 165 -10.35 17.99 6.92
C LYS A 165 -9.11 18.79 6.54
N ILE A 166 -8.26 18.24 5.69
CA ILE A 166 -7.15 18.99 5.10
C ILE A 166 -7.71 19.76 3.88
N ASP A 167 -7.47 21.07 3.85
CA ASP A 167 -7.83 21.90 2.70
C ASP A 167 -6.84 21.67 1.56
N THR A 168 -7.33 21.08 0.48
CA THR A 168 -6.55 20.79 -0.73
C THR A 168 -7.43 20.95 -1.95
N GLU A 169 -6.88 21.59 -2.99
CA GLU A 169 -7.38 21.39 -4.34
C GLU A 169 -7.23 19.90 -4.67
N GLY A 170 -8.34 19.22 -4.93
CA GLY A 170 -8.37 17.77 -5.19
C GLY A 170 -7.59 17.38 -6.46
N LYS A 171 -7.54 16.08 -6.77
CA LYS A 171 -6.80 15.59 -7.95
C LYS A 171 -7.27 16.26 -9.26
N ASP A 172 -6.32 16.75 -10.04
CA ASP A 172 -6.55 17.45 -11.31
C ASP A 172 -7.40 16.59 -12.28
N PRO A 173 -8.57 17.07 -12.73
CA PRO A 173 -9.39 16.39 -13.73
C PRO A 173 -8.64 16.02 -15.02
N ALA A 174 -7.59 16.76 -15.39
CA ALA A 174 -6.77 16.51 -16.58
C ALA A 174 -6.10 15.13 -16.54
N ILE A 175 -5.62 14.70 -15.38
CA ILE A 175 -5.00 13.38 -15.20
C ILE A 175 -6.01 12.26 -15.42
N LYS A 176 -7.23 12.41 -14.90
CA LYS A 176 -8.30 11.43 -15.15
C LYS A 176 -8.61 11.30 -16.65
N ASN A 177 -8.54 12.40 -17.40
CA ASN A 177 -8.75 12.36 -18.84
C ASN A 177 -7.58 11.68 -19.57
N LEU A 178 -6.33 11.94 -19.17
CA LEU A 178 -5.14 11.27 -19.71
C LEU A 178 -5.20 9.76 -19.50
N TYR A 179 -5.50 9.30 -18.27
CA TYR A 179 -5.67 7.88 -17.98
C TYR A 179 -6.81 7.23 -18.78
N ARG A 180 -7.91 7.95 -19.03
CA ARG A 180 -8.99 7.43 -19.88
C ARG A 180 -8.56 7.26 -21.34
N GLN A 181 -7.70 8.14 -21.83
CA GLN A 181 -7.27 8.15 -23.23
C GLN A 181 -6.13 7.16 -23.50
N PHE A 182 -5.15 7.08 -22.60
CA PHE A 182 -3.90 6.37 -22.81
C PHE A 182 -3.64 5.26 -21.79
N GLY A 183 -4.54 5.02 -20.84
CA GLY A 183 -4.32 4.05 -19.78
C GLY A 183 -3.09 4.39 -18.93
N ALA A 184 -2.43 3.34 -18.42
CA ALA A 184 -1.21 3.50 -17.63
C ALA A 184 0.05 3.73 -18.50
N ASP A 185 -0.03 3.51 -19.82
CA ASP A 185 1.07 3.75 -20.76
C ASP A 185 1.46 5.22 -20.89
N VAL A 186 0.61 6.15 -20.44
CA VAL A 186 0.91 7.59 -20.41
C VAL A 186 2.21 7.89 -19.66
N TRP A 187 2.53 7.08 -18.65
CA TRP A 187 3.76 7.19 -17.87
C TRP A 187 4.99 6.71 -18.63
N MET A 188 4.86 5.92 -19.69
CA MET A 188 6.01 5.40 -20.45
C MET A 188 6.40 6.30 -21.61
N THR A 189 5.55 7.27 -21.97
CA THR A 189 5.83 8.19 -23.09
C THR A 189 6.80 9.29 -22.63
N ARG A 190 7.77 9.64 -23.48
CA ARG A 190 8.74 10.72 -23.22
C ARG A 190 8.69 11.83 -24.30
N PRO A 191 8.99 13.09 -23.92
CA PRO A 191 9.23 13.56 -22.54
C PRO A 191 7.95 13.51 -21.69
N LEU A 192 8.09 13.31 -20.37
CA LEU A 192 6.93 13.38 -19.48
C LEU A 192 6.32 14.79 -19.53
N THR A 193 5.00 14.85 -19.65
CA THR A 193 4.30 16.13 -19.68
C THR A 193 4.38 16.82 -18.33
N LYS A 194 4.34 18.16 -18.33
CA LYS A 194 4.30 18.94 -17.08
C LYS A 194 3.15 18.51 -16.17
N THR A 195 2.00 18.14 -16.73
CA THR A 195 0.84 17.67 -15.97
C THR A 195 1.14 16.39 -15.17
N LEU A 196 1.85 15.42 -15.77
CA LEU A 196 2.25 14.19 -15.07
C LEU A 196 3.27 14.47 -13.96
N LEU A 197 4.25 15.35 -14.24
CA LEU A 197 5.25 15.75 -13.25
C LEU A 197 4.63 16.53 -12.07
N ASP A 198 3.73 17.47 -12.37
CA ASP A 198 2.96 18.20 -11.34
C ASP A 198 2.12 17.24 -10.50
N TYR A 199 1.54 16.20 -11.11
CA TYR A 199 0.76 15.18 -10.41
C TYR A 199 1.62 14.34 -9.45
N ALA A 200 2.75 13.81 -9.91
CA ALA A 200 3.66 13.03 -9.06
C ALA A 200 4.20 13.88 -7.89
N ALA A 201 4.55 15.15 -8.15
CA ALA A 201 4.95 16.07 -7.09
C ALA A 201 3.79 16.38 -6.13
N LYS A 202 2.56 16.44 -6.62
CA LYS A 202 1.38 16.68 -5.78
C LYS A 202 1.13 15.55 -4.80
N ASP A 203 1.26 14.29 -5.22
CA ASP A 203 1.03 13.15 -4.32
C ASP A 203 2.06 13.16 -3.15
N ILE A 204 3.31 13.56 -3.39
CA ILE A 204 4.31 13.82 -2.33
C ILE A 204 3.88 14.93 -1.36
N GLU A 205 3.36 16.06 -1.85
CA GLU A 205 2.83 17.12 -0.98
C GLU A 205 1.65 16.65 -0.12
N LEU A 206 0.75 15.84 -0.70
CA LEU A 206 -0.42 15.33 -0.01
C LEU A 206 -0.04 14.35 1.10
N ILE A 207 0.93 13.46 0.84
CA ILE A 207 1.50 12.56 1.86
C ILE A 207 2.12 13.38 3.00
N ALA A 208 2.89 14.44 2.68
CA ALA A 208 3.46 15.33 3.70
C ALA A 208 2.38 15.96 4.59
N LYS A 209 1.33 16.53 3.97
CA LYS A 209 0.20 17.15 4.70
C LYS A 209 -0.54 16.16 5.58
N LEU A 210 -0.73 14.92 5.11
CA LEU A 210 -1.36 13.86 5.89
C LEU A 210 -0.51 13.49 7.10
N TYR A 211 0.81 13.38 6.95
CA TYR A 211 1.70 13.12 8.06
C TYR A 211 1.68 14.23 9.12
N ASP A 212 1.72 15.49 8.70
CA ASP A 212 1.60 16.64 9.61
C ASP A 212 0.26 16.60 10.36
N ARG A 213 -0.82 16.29 9.64
CA ARG A 213 -2.15 16.18 10.22
C ARG A 213 -2.25 15.02 11.20
N PHE A 214 -1.69 13.86 10.88
CA PHE A 214 -1.71 12.69 11.75
C PHE A 214 -0.87 12.91 13.01
N SER A 215 0.25 13.64 12.87
CA SER A 215 1.06 14.10 14.00
C SER A 215 0.27 15.05 14.90
N ALA A 216 -0.40 16.05 14.33
CA ALA A 216 -1.26 16.97 15.09
C ALA A 216 -2.45 16.27 15.78
N LEU A 217 -2.97 15.20 15.19
CA LEU A 217 -4.01 14.34 15.76
C LEU A 217 -3.45 13.27 16.71
N ARG A 218 -2.13 13.21 16.90
CA ARG A 218 -1.41 12.27 17.79
C ARG A 218 -1.57 10.80 17.42
N TRP A 219 -1.85 10.51 16.15
CA TRP A 219 -2.02 9.14 15.66
C TRP A 219 -0.69 8.39 15.57
N ILE A 220 0.40 9.12 15.35
CA ILE A 220 1.74 8.60 15.06
C ILE A 220 2.77 9.16 16.05
N GLU A 221 2.42 9.20 17.34
CA GLU A 221 3.32 9.58 18.44
C GLU A 221 3.79 8.37 19.26
N GLY A 222 5.04 8.42 19.75
CA GLY A 222 5.60 7.45 20.69
C GLY A 222 5.43 5.99 20.23
N LYS A 223 4.87 5.16 21.12
CA LYS A 223 4.62 3.73 20.85
C LYS A 223 3.67 3.48 19.66
N ASN A 224 2.79 4.42 19.34
CA ASN A 224 1.85 4.26 18.24
C ASN A 224 2.56 4.35 16.89
N ARG A 225 3.58 5.20 16.79
CA ARG A 225 4.44 5.30 15.61
C ARG A 225 5.20 4.00 15.37
N ILE A 226 5.80 3.45 16.41
CA ILE A 226 6.56 2.19 16.34
C ILE A 226 5.64 1.07 15.86
N TYR A 227 4.47 0.93 16.48
CA TYR A 227 3.50 -0.08 16.09
C TYR A 227 2.97 0.12 14.65
N ALA A 228 2.73 1.37 14.24
CA ALA A 228 2.34 1.67 12.87
C ALA A 228 3.43 1.26 11.85
N ILE A 229 4.71 1.55 12.12
CA ILE A 229 5.84 1.14 11.28
C ILE A 229 5.90 -0.39 11.16
N GLU A 230 5.78 -1.13 12.27
CA GLU A 230 5.74 -2.60 12.23
C GLU A 230 4.57 -3.13 11.40
N CYS A 231 3.38 -2.55 11.57
CA CYS A 231 2.20 -2.90 10.79
C CYS A 231 2.38 -2.57 9.31
N SER A 232 3.00 -1.44 8.99
CA SER A 232 3.32 -1.02 7.62
C SER A 232 4.28 -2.01 6.96
N GLN A 233 5.37 -2.39 7.63
CA GLN A 233 6.33 -3.37 7.12
C GLN A 233 5.63 -4.70 6.78
N ARG A 234 4.85 -5.25 7.73
CA ARG A 234 4.06 -6.48 7.50
C ARG A 234 3.07 -6.33 6.35
N TYR A 235 2.47 -5.15 6.20
CA TYR A 235 1.53 -4.86 5.12
C TYR A 235 2.19 -4.88 3.74
N LEU A 236 3.40 -4.31 3.60
CA LEU A 236 4.18 -4.35 2.36
C LEU A 236 4.63 -5.76 2.01
N GLU A 237 5.13 -6.50 3.00
CA GLU A 237 5.59 -7.89 2.85
C GLU A 237 4.49 -8.86 2.40
N THR A 238 3.22 -8.50 2.59
CA THR A 238 2.10 -9.27 2.04
C THR A 238 2.20 -9.47 0.53
N ARG A 239 2.85 -8.53 -0.17
CA ARG A 239 3.13 -8.64 -1.60
C ARG A 239 4.45 -9.32 -1.92
N SER A 240 5.47 -9.20 -1.07
CA SER A 240 6.73 -9.94 -1.25
C SER A 240 6.53 -11.45 -1.36
N THR A 241 5.57 -12.00 -0.60
CA THR A 241 5.29 -13.45 -0.61
C THR A 241 4.50 -13.92 -1.84
N ALA A 242 3.90 -12.98 -2.57
CA ALA A 242 3.10 -13.21 -3.74
C ALA A 242 3.87 -12.99 -5.05
N GLY A 243 4.84 -12.05 -5.06
CA GLY A 243 5.58 -11.64 -6.24
C GLY A 243 4.74 -10.80 -7.21
N ARG A 244 5.30 -10.56 -8.41
CA ARG A 244 4.56 -10.00 -9.55
C ARG A 244 3.52 -11.00 -10.05
N GLU A 245 2.41 -10.50 -10.57
CA GLU A 245 1.31 -11.34 -11.08
C GLU A 245 1.06 -11.16 -12.57
N GLU A 246 0.59 -12.22 -13.23
CA GLU A 246 0.17 -12.17 -14.64
C GLU A 246 -0.80 -11.03 -14.89
N GLY A 247 -0.48 -10.26 -15.93
CA GLY A 247 -1.17 -9.06 -16.35
C GLY A 247 -2.59 -9.35 -16.76
N ASP A 248 -3.49 -9.20 -15.80
CA ASP A 248 -4.78 -8.57 -16.02
C ASP A 248 -5.22 -7.99 -14.67
N ARG A 249 -6.15 -7.05 -14.64
CA ARG A 249 -6.73 -6.49 -13.40
C ARG A 249 -7.57 -7.53 -12.60
N ALA A 250 -7.17 -8.81 -12.65
CA ALA A 250 -7.96 -9.99 -12.35
C ALA A 250 -7.58 -10.69 -11.03
N ASN A 251 -6.43 -10.42 -10.41
CA ASN A 251 -6.24 -10.91 -9.03
C ASN A 251 -6.85 -9.94 -8.00
N VAL A 252 -8.19 -9.98 -7.94
CA VAL A 252 -9.03 -9.27 -6.97
C VAL A 252 -8.60 -9.50 -5.50
N PHE A 253 -7.81 -10.55 -5.23
CA PHE A 253 -7.34 -10.92 -3.90
C PHE A 253 -6.13 -10.10 -3.44
N GLN A 254 -5.34 -9.54 -4.35
CA GLN A 254 -4.14 -8.78 -3.96
C GLN A 254 -4.35 -7.27 -4.04
N GLN A 255 -4.96 -6.77 -5.11
CA GLN A 255 -5.29 -5.34 -5.28
C GLN A 255 -6.64 -4.99 -4.64
N ASN A 256 -6.68 -5.05 -3.30
CA ASN A 256 -7.93 -4.87 -2.58
C ASN A 256 -7.79 -3.99 -1.34
N ALA A 257 -8.84 -3.22 -1.04
CA ALA A 257 -8.95 -2.38 0.15
C ALA A 257 -9.24 -3.18 1.44
N LEU A 258 -9.54 -4.48 1.33
CA LEU A 258 -9.79 -5.33 2.49
C LEU A 258 -8.46 -5.82 3.08
N VAL A 259 -8.29 -5.63 4.39
CA VAL A 259 -7.13 -6.06 5.17
C VAL A 259 -7.60 -7.03 6.26
N LEU A 260 -6.83 -8.09 6.49
CA LEU A 260 -7.07 -9.02 7.59
C LEU A 260 -6.25 -8.56 8.80
N GLY A 261 -6.89 -8.29 9.94
CA GLY A 261 -6.21 -7.79 11.14
C GLY A 261 -5.06 -8.68 11.63
N ALA A 262 -5.14 -10.00 11.38
CA ALA A 262 -4.08 -10.95 11.69
C ALA A 262 -2.74 -10.65 10.98
N ILE A 263 -2.77 -9.99 9.82
CA ILE A 263 -1.57 -9.53 9.10
C ILE A 263 -0.86 -8.45 9.92
N LEU A 264 -1.62 -7.48 10.42
CA LEU A 264 -1.08 -6.35 11.18
C LEU A 264 -0.57 -6.79 12.56
N ALA A 265 -1.20 -7.79 13.17
CA ALA A 265 -0.86 -8.30 14.49
C ALA A 265 0.46 -9.10 14.55
N GLY A 266 1.06 -9.47 13.42
CA GLY A 266 2.41 -10.07 13.41
C GLY A 266 2.50 -11.58 13.60
N GLY A 267 1.50 -12.34 13.16
CA GLY A 267 1.51 -13.80 13.31
C GLY A 267 1.05 -14.26 14.70
N GLY A 268 0.67 -15.53 14.85
CA GLY A 268 0.28 -16.08 16.15
C GLY A 268 1.45 -16.16 17.13
N SER A 269 1.18 -16.59 18.37
CA SER A 269 2.23 -16.95 19.34
C SER A 269 3.31 -17.81 18.70
N GLU A 270 4.56 -17.69 19.14
CA GLU A 270 5.70 -18.47 18.65
C GLU A 270 5.33 -19.97 18.54
N GLY A 271 5.56 -20.57 17.35
CA GLY A 271 5.16 -21.94 17.04
C GLY A 271 3.69 -22.14 16.62
N ALA A 272 2.88 -21.08 16.49
CA ALA A 272 1.52 -21.20 15.99
C ALA A 272 1.49 -21.74 14.54
N PRO A 273 0.55 -22.64 14.20
CA PRO A 273 0.44 -23.16 12.84
C PRO A 273 0.18 -22.05 11.81
N MET A 274 1.05 -21.99 10.80
CA MET A 274 0.94 -21.09 9.65
C MET A 274 0.57 -21.88 8.40
N ALA A 275 -0.13 -21.24 7.47
CA ALA A 275 -0.43 -21.86 6.19
C ALA A 275 -0.46 -20.83 5.07
N ARG A 276 -0.16 -21.29 3.84
CA ARG A 276 -0.30 -20.48 2.63
C ARG A 276 -1.77 -20.41 2.22
N CYS A 277 -2.26 -19.20 1.91
CA CYS A 277 -3.56 -19.01 1.30
C CYS A 277 -3.52 -19.42 -0.17
N HIS A 278 -4.47 -20.24 -0.62
CA HIS A 278 -4.53 -20.66 -2.02
C HIS A 278 -4.79 -19.50 -3.00
N ALA A 279 -5.50 -18.45 -2.56
CA ALA A 279 -5.91 -17.35 -3.45
C ALA A 279 -4.93 -16.16 -3.48
N CYS A 280 -4.45 -15.71 -2.32
CA CYS A 280 -3.54 -14.55 -2.25
C CYS A 280 -2.09 -14.93 -1.93
N SER A 281 -1.77 -16.22 -1.87
CA SER A 281 -0.42 -16.75 -1.61
C SER A 281 0.26 -16.34 -0.29
N GLN A 282 -0.39 -15.54 0.55
CA GLN A 282 0.14 -15.08 1.84
C GLN A 282 0.26 -16.24 2.84
N MET A 283 1.35 -16.24 3.60
CA MET A 283 1.54 -17.08 4.78
C MET A 283 0.84 -16.47 5.98
N LEU A 284 -0.19 -17.14 6.51
CA LEU A 284 -1.07 -16.58 7.54
C LEU A 284 -1.31 -17.57 8.69
N PRO A 285 -1.54 -17.08 9.93
CA PRO A 285 -1.85 -17.95 11.06
C PRO A 285 -3.18 -18.67 10.86
N VAL A 286 -3.18 -19.98 11.04
CA VAL A 286 -4.35 -20.83 10.77
C VAL A 286 -5.57 -20.39 11.58
N ALA A 287 -5.39 -20.20 12.90
CA ALA A 287 -6.48 -19.97 13.84
C ALA A 287 -7.24 -18.65 13.60
N SER A 288 -6.53 -17.57 13.25
CA SER A 288 -7.14 -16.25 13.08
C SER A 288 -7.51 -15.93 11.63
N SER A 289 -6.97 -16.67 10.66
CA SER A 289 -7.07 -16.29 9.24
C SER A 289 -7.94 -17.21 8.40
N TYR A 290 -8.28 -18.41 8.88
CA TYR A 290 -9.00 -19.40 8.09
C TYR A 290 -10.24 -19.92 8.82
N THR A 291 -11.25 -20.28 8.04
CA THR A 291 -12.43 -20.98 8.55
C THR A 291 -12.09 -22.45 8.77
N THR A 292 -12.35 -22.95 9.98
CA THR A 292 -12.22 -24.35 10.34
C THR A 292 -13.60 -24.98 10.57
N LYS A 293 -13.70 -26.28 10.35
CA LYS A 293 -14.89 -27.09 10.65
C LYS A 293 -14.44 -28.39 11.29
N THR A 294 -15.26 -28.94 12.18
CA THR A 294 -15.05 -30.28 12.73
C THR A 294 -16.22 -31.14 12.31
N SER A 295 -15.95 -32.25 11.61
CA SER A 295 -16.97 -33.22 11.19
C SER A 295 -16.46 -34.62 11.43
N ARG A 296 -17.27 -35.46 12.09
CA ARG A 296 -16.94 -36.86 12.43
C ARG A 296 -15.55 -37.03 13.07
N GLY A 297 -15.19 -36.12 13.98
CA GLY A 297 -13.90 -36.13 14.68
C GLY A 297 -12.68 -35.64 13.88
N ARG A 298 -12.86 -35.27 12.60
CA ARG A 298 -11.80 -34.69 11.77
C ARG A 298 -11.98 -33.18 11.67
N ALA A 299 -10.94 -32.43 12.05
CA ALA A 299 -10.86 -31.01 11.80
C ALA A 299 -10.41 -30.78 10.36
N THR A 300 -11.16 -29.96 9.62
CA THR A 300 -10.79 -29.49 8.28
C THR A 300 -10.74 -27.98 8.25
N ARG A 301 -10.00 -27.44 7.29
CA ARG A 301 -9.81 -26.00 7.13
C ARG A 301 -9.96 -25.61 5.66
N CYS A 302 -10.55 -24.46 5.40
CA CYS A 302 -10.52 -23.87 4.07
C CYS A 302 -9.07 -23.51 3.69
N LEU A 303 -8.66 -23.81 2.46
CA LEU A 303 -7.36 -23.40 1.92
C LEU A 303 -7.29 -21.91 1.59
N THR A 304 -8.44 -21.26 1.48
CA THR A 304 -8.55 -19.82 1.22
C THR A 304 -8.79 -19.08 2.53
N CYS A 305 -8.05 -18.00 2.78
CA CYS A 305 -8.22 -17.21 4.00
C CYS A 305 -9.56 -16.47 3.99
N ARG A 306 -10.08 -16.13 5.18
CA ARG A 306 -11.39 -15.47 5.36
C ARG A 306 -11.51 -14.18 4.54
N ARG A 307 -10.42 -13.41 4.43
CA ARG A 307 -10.34 -12.22 3.57
C ARG A 307 -10.63 -12.58 2.11
N CYS A 308 -9.88 -13.51 1.53
CA CYS A 308 -10.05 -13.90 0.13
C CYS A 308 -11.39 -14.56 -0.15
N VAL A 309 -11.94 -15.33 0.80
CA VAL A 309 -13.31 -15.86 0.70
C VAL A 309 -14.35 -14.74 0.58
N ARG A 310 -14.20 -13.62 1.32
CA ARG A 310 -15.12 -12.49 1.20
C ARG A 310 -14.93 -11.71 -0.10
N ILE A 311 -13.68 -11.52 -0.53
CA ILE A 311 -13.39 -10.92 -1.84
C ILE A 311 -14.02 -11.77 -2.96
N ALA A 312 -13.82 -13.09 -2.94
CA ALA A 312 -14.35 -14.00 -3.95
C ALA A 312 -15.87 -13.88 -4.08
N VAL A 313 -16.59 -13.84 -2.95
CA VAL A 313 -18.05 -13.66 -2.95
C VAL A 313 -18.47 -12.29 -3.50
N LYS A 314 -17.71 -11.21 -3.22
CA LYS A 314 -18.04 -9.86 -3.71
C LYS A 314 -17.85 -9.71 -5.22
N PHE A 315 -16.86 -10.38 -5.78
CA PHE A 315 -16.51 -10.30 -7.20
C PHE A 315 -17.00 -11.52 -8.00
N ASP A 316 -17.94 -12.29 -7.45
CA ASP A 316 -18.55 -13.46 -8.09
C ASP A 316 -17.53 -14.47 -8.66
N VAL A 317 -16.40 -14.65 -7.97
CA VAL A 317 -15.39 -15.64 -8.34
C VAL A 317 -15.98 -17.04 -8.16
N GLU A 318 -15.80 -17.89 -9.17
CA GLU A 318 -16.27 -19.27 -9.18
C GLU A 318 -15.93 -20.00 -7.87
N LYS A 319 -16.95 -20.63 -7.28
CA LYS A 319 -16.84 -21.27 -5.96
C LYS A 319 -15.76 -22.35 -5.90
N SER A 320 -15.53 -23.07 -6.99
CA SER A 320 -14.46 -24.07 -7.16
C SER A 320 -13.06 -23.50 -6.93
N LYS A 321 -12.86 -22.19 -7.15
CA LYS A 321 -11.57 -21.50 -7.01
C LYS A 321 -11.25 -21.08 -5.57
N TRP A 322 -12.23 -21.07 -4.66
CA TRP A 322 -12.02 -20.57 -3.30
C TRP A 322 -12.59 -21.44 -2.17
N ASP A 323 -13.61 -22.26 -2.40
CA ASP A 323 -14.23 -23.12 -1.37
C ASP A 323 -13.56 -24.51 -1.30
N ILE A 324 -12.23 -24.53 -1.18
CA ILE A 324 -11.41 -25.74 -1.14
C ILE A 324 -11.04 -26.04 0.32
N TRP A 325 -11.12 -27.30 0.75
CA TRP A 325 -10.91 -27.73 2.14
C TRP A 325 -9.89 -28.86 2.23
N VAL A 326 -9.09 -28.87 3.30
CA VAL A 326 -8.10 -29.93 3.63
C VAL A 326 -8.25 -30.45 5.06
#